data_AF-A0A3R7M5F4-F1
#
_entry.id   AF-A0A3R7M5F4-F1
#
_cell.length_a   1.000
_cell.length_b   1.000
_cell.length_c   1.000
_cell.angle_alpha   90.00
_cell.angle_beta   90.00
_cell.angle_gamma   90.00
#
_symmetry.space_group_name_H-M   'P 1'
#
loop_
_entity.id
_entity.type
_entity.pdbx_description
1 polymer ?
#
loop_
_entity_poly.entity_id
_entity_poly.type
_entity_poly.pdbx_seq_one_letter_code
_entity_poly.pdbx_strand_id
1 'polypeptide(L)'
;MFHNRPCGCKGQRTCLTCEESYEDVASKAKSWVTDEEKEKSYVYCPECDLAWPGWEADSWKVHPDHAGDSIKFPGIKVIQNFITEDEEEELMKHLDEVPWDLSQSGRRKQNYGPKCNFKKRRAKAENFSGYPAFTKFIQDRFASVDVLKNFQTVEQCSLDYPVETGASIDPHIDDCWIWGERIPTL
;
A
#
# COMPACT_ATOMS: atom_id res chain seq x y z
N MET A 1 -20.96 -18.81 6.80
CA MET A 1 -20.53 -18.56 8.21
C MET A 1 -19.24 -17.75 8.17
N PHE A 2 -18.81 -17.07 9.24
CA PHE A 2 -17.45 -16.53 9.28
C PHE A 2 -16.48 -17.71 9.46
N HIS A 3 -15.96 -18.22 8.34
CA HIS A 3 -14.94 -19.26 8.35
C HIS A 3 -13.63 -18.68 8.88
N ASN A 4 -12.94 -19.38 9.79
CA ASN A 4 -11.53 -19.10 10.04
C ASN A 4 -10.76 -19.54 8.81
N ARG A 5 -10.38 -18.58 7.97
CA ARG A 5 -9.74 -18.88 6.68
C ARG A 5 -8.22 -18.92 6.85
N PRO A 6 -7.54 -19.99 6.41
CA PRO A 6 -6.07 -20.07 6.44
C PRO A 6 -5.40 -18.95 5.64
N CYS A 7 -6.08 -18.39 4.64
CA CYS A 7 -5.63 -17.23 3.84
C CYS A 7 -5.53 -15.91 4.63
N GLY A 8 -5.88 -15.85 5.92
CA GLY A 8 -5.88 -14.61 6.72
C GLY A 8 -7.04 -13.64 6.41
N CYS A 9 -7.78 -13.87 5.33
CA CYS A 9 -8.96 -13.11 4.95
C CYS A 9 -10.04 -13.11 6.03
N LYS A 10 -10.65 -11.94 6.27
CA LYS A 10 -11.69 -11.73 7.29
C LYS A 10 -12.89 -11.00 6.71
N GLY A 11 -14.07 -11.32 7.23
CA GLY A 11 -15.31 -10.65 6.84
C GLY A 11 -15.68 -10.90 5.38
N GLN A 12 -16.00 -9.83 4.67
CA GLN A 12 -16.39 -9.87 3.25
C GLN A 12 -15.19 -9.94 2.28
N ARG A 13 -13.96 -9.72 2.76
CA ARG A 13 -12.77 -9.74 1.91
C ARG A 13 -12.36 -11.17 1.58
N THR A 14 -11.99 -11.41 0.34
CA THR A 14 -11.67 -12.72 -0.21
C THR A 14 -10.35 -12.65 -0.98
N CYS A 15 -9.72 -13.80 -1.19
CA CYS A 15 -8.60 -13.98 -2.09
C CYS A 15 -8.91 -15.22 -2.93
N LEU A 16 -8.12 -15.50 -3.96
CA LEU A 16 -8.38 -16.59 -4.90
C LEU A 16 -8.52 -17.94 -4.19
N THR A 17 -7.63 -18.25 -3.25
CA THR A 17 -7.73 -19.47 -2.43
C THR A 17 -9.06 -19.57 -1.68
N CYS A 18 -9.55 -18.45 -1.14
CA CYS A 18 -10.82 -18.45 -0.43
C CYS A 18 -12.01 -18.58 -1.40
N GLU A 19 -11.89 -18.15 -2.65
CA GLU A 19 -12.93 -18.30 -3.68
C GLU A 19 -12.97 -19.74 -4.22
N GLU A 20 -11.82 -20.36 -4.43
CA GLU A 20 -11.72 -21.77 -4.83
C GLU A 20 -12.24 -22.73 -3.73
N SER A 21 -11.99 -22.41 -2.47
CA SER A 21 -12.25 -23.33 -1.34
C SER A 21 -13.67 -23.24 -0.78
N TYR A 22 -14.42 -22.16 -1.08
CA TYR A 22 -15.72 -21.89 -0.45
C TYR A 22 -16.74 -21.38 -1.48
N GLU A 23 -17.70 -22.23 -1.87
CA GLU A 23 -18.72 -21.90 -2.90
C GLU A 23 -19.58 -20.67 -2.57
N ASP A 24 -19.90 -20.44 -1.29
CA ASP A 24 -20.68 -19.28 -0.82
C ASP A 24 -19.89 -17.96 -0.87
N VAL A 25 -18.57 -18.06 -1.09
CA VAL A 25 -17.62 -16.95 -1.23
C VAL A 25 -17.42 -16.62 -2.70
N ALA A 26 -17.15 -17.62 -3.55
CA ALA A 26 -16.99 -17.45 -5.00
C ALA A 26 -18.18 -16.71 -5.63
N SER A 27 -19.40 -17.08 -5.25
CA SER A 27 -20.64 -16.46 -5.74
C SER A 27 -20.82 -14.98 -5.36
N LYS A 28 -19.99 -14.46 -4.45
CA LYS A 28 -20.01 -13.07 -3.97
C LYS A 28 -18.76 -12.28 -4.35
N ALA A 29 -17.77 -12.91 -4.96
CA ALA A 29 -16.60 -12.23 -5.49
C ALA A 29 -17.08 -11.24 -6.56
N LYS A 30 -16.99 -9.95 -6.26
CA LYS A 30 -17.32 -8.87 -7.18
C LYS A 30 -16.11 -7.97 -7.29
N SER A 31 -15.82 -7.52 -8.51
CA SER A 31 -14.90 -6.40 -8.69
C SER A 31 -15.43 -5.22 -7.87
N TRP A 32 -14.57 -4.68 -7.01
CA TRP A 32 -14.88 -3.49 -6.21
C TRP A 32 -14.91 -2.22 -7.04
N VAL A 33 -14.40 -2.27 -8.27
CA VAL A 33 -14.35 -1.16 -9.21
C VAL A 33 -15.07 -1.55 -10.49
N THR A 34 -16.09 -0.78 -10.84
CA THR A 34 -16.86 -0.88 -12.08
C THR A 34 -16.12 -0.25 -13.25
N ASP A 35 -16.43 -0.63 -14.48
CA ASP A 35 -15.79 -0.01 -15.65
C ASP A 35 -16.12 1.49 -15.76
N GLU A 36 -17.31 1.91 -15.32
CA GLU A 36 -17.66 3.34 -15.21
C GLU A 36 -16.77 4.10 -14.22
N GLU A 37 -16.38 3.47 -13.10
CA GLU A 37 -15.42 4.06 -12.16
C GLU A 37 -14.01 4.12 -12.73
N LYS A 38 -13.59 3.09 -13.50
CA LYS A 38 -12.30 3.12 -14.22
C LYS A 38 -12.26 4.25 -15.24
N GLU A 39 -13.35 4.49 -15.97
CA GLU A 39 -13.43 5.60 -16.94
C GLU A 39 -13.32 6.99 -16.29
N LYS A 40 -13.68 7.11 -15.00
CA LYS A 40 -13.60 8.36 -14.21
C LYS A 40 -12.30 8.48 -13.42
N SER A 41 -11.39 7.52 -13.54
CA SER A 41 -10.15 7.48 -12.78
C SER A 41 -9.05 8.31 -13.44
N TYR A 42 -8.02 8.62 -12.64
CA TYR A 42 -6.88 9.41 -13.05
C TYR A 42 -5.58 8.72 -12.61
N VAL A 43 -4.54 8.87 -13.42
CA VAL A 43 -3.17 8.46 -13.10
C VAL A 43 -2.28 9.69 -13.00
N TYR A 44 -1.49 9.75 -11.94
CA TYR A 44 -0.56 10.86 -11.71
C TYR A 44 0.68 10.72 -12.58
N CYS A 45 0.99 11.74 -13.36
CA CYS A 45 2.25 11.82 -14.10
C CYS A 45 3.29 12.61 -13.28
N PRO A 46 4.40 11.96 -12.86
CA PRO A 46 5.43 12.60 -12.05
C PRO A 46 6.20 13.70 -12.80
N GLU A 47 6.27 13.63 -14.13
CA GLU A 47 6.98 14.61 -14.96
C GLU A 47 6.14 15.86 -15.22
N CYS A 48 4.82 15.70 -15.38
CA CYS A 48 3.90 16.84 -15.53
C CYS A 48 3.54 17.51 -14.20
N ASP A 49 3.67 16.81 -13.07
CA ASP A 49 3.10 17.21 -11.78
C ASP A 49 1.57 17.41 -11.85
N LEU A 50 0.89 16.54 -12.61
CA LEU A 50 -0.54 16.59 -12.91
C LEU A 50 -1.13 15.17 -12.98
N ALA A 51 -2.42 15.05 -12.71
CA ALA A 51 -3.17 13.81 -12.90
C ALA A 51 -3.91 13.82 -14.24
N TRP A 52 -3.79 12.75 -15.01
CA TRP A 52 -4.39 12.58 -16.33
C TRP A 52 -5.44 11.46 -16.30
N PRO A 53 -6.51 11.54 -17.11
CA PRO A 53 -7.48 10.46 -17.21
C PRO A 53 -6.81 9.12 -17.56
N GLY A 54 -7.12 8.07 -16.80
CA GLY A 54 -6.51 6.75 -17.00
C GLY A 54 -6.69 5.85 -15.78
N TRP A 55 -6.55 4.54 -16.00
CA TRP A 55 -6.71 3.51 -14.97
C TRP A 55 -5.44 2.67 -14.76
N GLU A 56 -4.73 2.33 -15.84
CA GLU A 56 -3.54 1.48 -15.77
C GLU A 56 -2.36 2.22 -15.14
N ALA A 57 -1.68 1.56 -14.19
CA ALA A 57 -0.58 2.15 -13.42
C ALA A 57 0.53 2.74 -14.30
N ASP A 58 0.80 2.12 -15.45
CA ASP A 58 1.85 2.53 -16.38
C ASP A 58 1.40 3.54 -17.44
N SER A 59 0.13 3.97 -17.42
CA SER A 59 -0.39 4.91 -18.42
C SER A 59 0.28 6.29 -18.38
N TRP A 60 0.94 6.67 -17.27
CA TRP A 60 1.72 7.91 -17.22
C TRP A 60 3.00 7.86 -18.08
N LYS A 61 3.51 6.67 -18.42
CA LYS A 61 4.75 6.49 -19.20
C LYS A 61 4.63 6.95 -20.65
N VAL A 62 3.43 7.29 -21.12
CA VAL A 62 3.20 7.91 -22.44
C VAL A 62 3.64 9.38 -22.47
N HIS A 63 4.10 9.94 -21.36
CA HIS A 63 4.62 11.30 -21.28
C HIS A 63 5.59 11.59 -22.45
N PRO A 64 5.45 12.74 -23.14
CA PRO A 64 4.52 13.85 -22.88
C PRO A 64 3.15 13.74 -23.56
N ASP A 65 2.86 12.66 -24.29
CA ASP A 65 1.72 12.51 -25.20
C ASP A 65 0.44 12.00 -24.49
N HIS A 66 0.10 12.61 -23.36
CA HIS A 66 -1.11 12.25 -22.62
C HIS A 66 -2.40 12.61 -23.38
N ALA A 67 -3.48 11.87 -23.12
CA ALA A 67 -4.80 12.13 -23.68
C ALA A 67 -5.78 12.66 -22.62
N GLY A 68 -6.73 13.49 -23.06
CA GLY A 68 -7.76 14.08 -22.19
C GLY A 68 -7.30 15.33 -21.43
N ASP A 69 -8.17 15.82 -20.54
CA ASP A 69 -7.91 17.02 -19.76
C ASP A 69 -7.25 16.67 -18.42
N SER A 70 -6.06 17.20 -18.17
CA SER A 70 -5.35 17.03 -16.89
C SER A 70 -6.00 17.84 -15.76
N ILE A 71 -5.83 17.36 -14.52
CA ILE A 71 -6.18 18.10 -13.30
C ILE A 71 -4.96 18.31 -12.40
N LYS A 72 -4.98 19.41 -11.64
CA LYS A 72 -4.05 19.58 -10.51
C LYS A 72 -4.55 18.76 -9.33
N PHE A 73 -3.69 17.88 -8.80
CA PHE A 73 -3.99 17.10 -7.62
C PHE A 73 -2.89 17.33 -6.56
N PRO A 74 -3.07 18.30 -5.65
CA PRO A 74 -2.02 18.68 -4.70
C PRO A 74 -1.80 17.59 -3.64
N GLY A 75 -0.62 17.59 -3.03
CA GLY A 75 -0.27 16.68 -1.94
C GLY A 75 0.39 15.38 -2.38
N ILE A 76 0.61 15.18 -3.68
CA ILE A 76 1.41 14.09 -4.22
C ILE A 76 2.83 14.60 -4.51
N LYS A 77 3.83 13.79 -4.19
CA LYS A 77 5.21 13.97 -4.64
C LYS A 77 5.78 12.61 -4.97
N VAL A 78 6.19 12.43 -6.23
CA VAL A 78 6.84 11.20 -6.70
C VAL A 78 8.31 11.49 -6.91
N ILE A 79 9.18 10.65 -6.35
CA ILE A 79 10.63 10.72 -6.54
C ILE A 79 11.05 9.39 -7.15
N GLN A 80 11.37 9.40 -8.44
CA GLN A 80 11.85 8.21 -9.13
C GLN A 80 13.23 7.80 -8.62
N ASN A 81 13.49 6.49 -8.55
CA ASN A 81 14.77 5.92 -8.13
C ASN A 81 15.22 6.43 -6.75
N PHE A 82 14.28 6.53 -5.80
CA PHE A 82 14.57 6.99 -4.44
C PHE A 82 15.52 6.05 -3.69
N ILE A 83 15.46 4.75 -4.01
CA ILE A 83 16.47 3.75 -3.68
C ILE A 83 17.12 3.26 -4.98
N THR A 84 18.35 2.77 -4.88
CA THR A 84 19.03 2.13 -6.00
C THR A 84 18.60 0.67 -6.16
N GLU A 85 18.80 0.07 -7.33
CA GLU A 85 18.52 -1.36 -7.59
C GLU A 85 19.26 -2.28 -6.59
N ASP A 86 20.53 -1.99 -6.26
CA ASP A 86 21.29 -2.77 -5.27
C ASP A 86 20.67 -2.71 -3.87
N GLU A 87 20.20 -1.53 -3.46
CA GLU A 87 19.50 -1.31 -2.18
C GLU A 87 18.14 -2.03 -2.15
N GLU A 88 17.43 -2.06 -3.28
CA GLU A 88 16.18 -2.81 -3.42
C GLU A 88 16.43 -4.31 -3.25
N GLU A 89 17.44 -4.85 -3.94
CA GLU A 89 17.78 -6.27 -3.85
C GLU A 89 18.19 -6.67 -2.42
N GLU A 90 18.99 -5.84 -1.75
CA GLU A 90 19.38 -6.04 -0.35
C GLU A 90 18.18 -5.92 0.60
N LEU A 91 17.29 -4.96 0.38
CA LEU A 91 16.08 -4.77 1.17
C LEU A 91 15.16 -6.00 1.08
N MET A 92 14.93 -6.51 -0.13
CA MET A 92 14.08 -7.68 -0.36
C MET A 92 14.63 -8.92 0.35
N LYS A 93 15.95 -9.16 0.29
CA LYS A 93 16.60 -10.26 1.02
C LYS A 93 16.32 -10.19 2.53
N HIS A 94 16.52 -9.02 3.13
CA HIS A 94 16.29 -8.83 4.56
C HIS A 94 14.81 -8.90 4.96
N LEU A 95 13.90 -8.45 4.10
CA LEU A 95 12.46 -8.61 4.32
C LEU A 95 12.08 -10.09 4.39
N ASP A 96 12.64 -10.93 3.52
CA ASP A 96 12.36 -12.37 3.50
C ASP A 96 12.97 -13.15 4.68
N GLU A 97 13.98 -12.61 5.34
CA GLU A 97 14.55 -13.16 6.58
C GLU A 97 13.66 -12.95 7.81
N VAL A 98 12.71 -12.01 7.73
CA VAL A 98 11.80 -11.67 8.81
C VAL A 98 10.43 -12.33 8.61
N PRO A 99 9.80 -12.85 9.68
CA PRO A 99 8.49 -13.49 9.56
C PRO A 99 7.42 -12.57 8.98
N TRP A 100 6.70 -13.09 7.99
CA TRP A 100 5.51 -12.47 7.42
C TRP A 100 4.25 -12.90 8.17
N ASP A 101 3.43 -11.95 8.57
CA ASP A 101 2.08 -12.21 9.09
C ASP A 101 1.06 -12.30 7.95
N LEU A 102 0.13 -13.25 8.05
CA LEU A 102 -1.01 -13.30 7.15
C LEU A 102 -1.93 -12.08 7.34
N SER A 103 -2.41 -11.52 6.23
CA SER A 103 -3.23 -10.32 6.19
C SER A 103 -4.51 -10.52 5.39
N GLN A 104 -5.38 -9.52 5.35
CA GLN A 104 -6.66 -9.59 4.65
C GLN A 104 -6.46 -9.57 3.14
N SER A 105 -7.36 -10.17 2.35
CA SER A 105 -7.26 -10.19 0.88
C SER A 105 -6.00 -10.88 0.36
N GLY A 106 -5.57 -11.98 0.99
CA GLY A 106 -4.48 -12.85 0.50
C GLY A 106 -3.07 -12.31 0.65
N ARG A 107 -2.90 -11.05 1.05
CA ARG A 107 -1.61 -10.40 1.27
C ARG A 107 -0.92 -10.89 2.55
N ARG A 108 0.38 -10.67 2.59
CA ARG A 108 1.23 -10.80 3.78
C ARG A 108 1.65 -9.42 4.26
N LYS A 109 2.03 -9.30 5.53
CA LYS A 109 2.52 -8.02 6.07
C LYS A 109 3.58 -8.19 7.14
N GLN A 110 4.42 -7.17 7.30
CA GLN A 110 5.27 -6.96 8.47
C GLN A 110 4.93 -5.57 9.00
N ASN A 111 4.53 -5.46 10.27
CA ASN A 111 4.05 -4.21 10.83
C ASN A 111 4.78 -3.83 12.10
N TYR A 112 5.40 -2.66 12.10
CA TYR A 112 6.16 -2.11 13.20
C TYR A 112 5.59 -0.75 13.59
N GLY A 113 5.19 -0.59 14.84
CA GLY A 113 4.58 0.65 15.33
C GLY A 113 3.52 0.37 16.40
N PRO A 114 2.68 1.36 16.71
CA PRO A 114 1.65 1.20 17.72
C PRO A 114 0.54 0.25 17.26
N LYS A 115 -0.03 -0.49 18.21
CA LYS A 115 -1.27 -1.25 17.97
C LYS A 115 -2.47 -0.31 17.98
N CYS A 116 -3.14 -0.22 16.84
CA CYS A 116 -4.27 0.69 16.63
C CYS A 116 -5.62 0.01 16.85
N ASN A 117 -6.51 0.69 17.58
CA ASN A 117 -7.93 0.38 17.65
C ASN A 117 -8.70 1.48 16.92
N PHE A 118 -8.96 1.25 15.63
CA PHE A 118 -9.64 2.20 14.75
C PHE A 118 -11.02 2.61 15.26
N LYS A 119 -11.84 1.66 15.73
CA LYS A 119 -13.18 1.94 16.27
C LYS A 119 -13.16 2.90 17.46
N LYS A 120 -12.14 2.81 18.31
CA LYS A 120 -11.98 3.68 19.48
C LYS A 120 -11.06 4.88 19.23
N ARG A 121 -10.44 4.96 18.04
CA ARG A 121 -9.38 5.92 17.71
C ARG A 121 -8.30 6.00 18.79
N ARG A 122 -7.75 4.83 19.15
CA ARG A 122 -6.70 4.70 20.18
C ARG A 122 -5.50 3.95 19.64
N ALA A 123 -4.31 4.39 20.01
CA ALA A 123 -3.05 3.73 19.70
C ALA A 123 -2.34 3.34 21.00
N LYS A 124 -1.69 2.17 21.00
CA LYS A 124 -0.88 1.68 22.12
C LYS A 124 0.49 1.27 21.62
N ALA A 125 1.54 1.87 22.13
CA ALA A 125 2.94 1.53 21.79
C ALA A 125 3.50 0.33 22.60
N GLU A 126 2.64 -0.43 23.30
CA GLU A 126 3.05 -1.60 24.07
C GLU A 126 3.75 -2.63 23.18
N ASN A 127 4.95 -3.06 23.57
CA ASN A 127 5.83 -4.00 22.84
C ASN A 127 6.47 -3.45 21.56
N PHE A 128 6.39 -2.15 21.28
CA PHE A 128 7.19 -1.57 20.20
C PHE A 128 8.65 -1.47 20.66
N SER A 129 9.54 -2.21 20.00
CA SER A 129 10.97 -2.27 20.31
C SER A 129 11.85 -1.54 19.28
N GLY A 130 11.24 -0.77 18.38
CA GLY A 130 11.91 -0.11 17.27
C GLY A 130 11.58 -0.73 15.91
N TYR A 131 12.12 -0.10 14.87
CA TYR A 131 12.01 -0.55 13.48
C TYR A 131 13.15 -1.50 13.12
N PRO A 132 13.01 -2.33 12.07
CA PRO A 132 14.10 -3.15 11.56
C PRO A 132 15.33 -2.30 11.21
N ALA A 133 16.52 -2.75 11.59
CA ALA A 133 17.75 -1.99 11.34
C ALA A 133 18.02 -1.81 9.84
N PHE A 134 17.67 -2.81 9.02
CA PHE A 134 17.90 -2.79 7.57
C PHE A 134 17.04 -1.77 6.82
N THR A 135 15.99 -1.20 7.42
CA THR A 135 15.21 -0.11 6.79
C THR A 135 15.62 1.28 7.26
N LYS A 136 16.59 1.38 8.17
CA LYS A 136 17.03 2.66 8.75
C LYS A 136 17.52 3.64 7.67
N PHE A 137 18.25 3.14 6.66
CA PHE A 137 18.81 3.99 5.61
C PHE A 137 17.74 4.76 4.83
N ILE A 138 16.56 4.17 4.63
CA ILE A 138 15.39 4.79 3.98
C ILE A 138 14.88 5.94 4.85
N GLN A 139 14.70 5.68 6.15
CA GLN A 139 14.21 6.69 7.09
C GLN A 139 15.20 7.86 7.23
N ASP A 140 16.50 7.57 7.26
CA ASP A 140 17.54 8.60 7.28
C ASP A 140 17.52 9.43 6.00
N ARG A 141 17.28 8.80 4.84
CA ARG A 141 17.20 9.47 3.55
C ARG A 141 16.01 10.43 3.44
N PHE A 142 14.93 10.25 4.22
CA PHE A 142 13.83 11.22 4.24
C PHE A 142 14.30 12.65 4.56
N ALA A 143 15.38 12.83 5.31
CA ALA A 143 15.96 14.14 5.59
C ALA A 143 16.49 14.87 4.33
N SER A 144 16.78 14.15 3.25
CA SER A 144 17.19 14.74 1.96
C SER A 144 16.02 15.31 1.16
N VAL A 145 14.78 14.95 1.52
CA VAL A 145 13.56 15.38 0.84
C VAL A 145 12.90 16.50 1.64
N ASP A 146 12.79 17.69 1.07
CA ASP A 146 12.31 18.89 1.78
C ASP A 146 11.01 18.69 2.56
N VAL A 147 10.00 18.04 1.97
CA VAL A 147 8.69 17.80 2.61
C VAL A 147 8.74 16.76 3.74
N LEU A 148 9.81 15.96 3.80
CA LEU A 148 10.03 14.91 4.80
C LEU A 148 11.15 15.22 5.80
N LYS A 149 11.77 16.41 5.74
CA LYS A 149 12.90 16.81 6.63
C LYS A 149 12.64 16.63 8.13
N ASN A 150 11.39 16.82 8.57
CA ASN A 150 10.95 16.65 9.95
C ASN A 150 9.93 15.51 10.09
N PHE A 151 9.93 14.56 9.15
CA PHE A 151 9.06 13.40 9.22
C PHE A 151 9.46 12.53 10.41
N GLN A 152 8.47 12.03 11.14
CA GLN A 152 8.65 11.09 12.22
C GLN A 152 7.84 9.84 11.91
N THR A 153 8.52 8.72 11.70
CA THR A 153 7.88 7.44 11.42
C THR A 153 7.05 7.02 12.63
N VAL A 154 5.73 6.92 12.45
CA VAL A 154 4.79 6.39 13.44
C VAL A 154 4.62 4.87 13.27
N GLU A 155 4.58 4.42 12.02
CA GLU A 155 4.46 3.01 11.64
C GLU A 155 5.34 2.75 10.41
N GLN A 156 5.94 1.56 10.36
CA GLN A 156 6.54 0.99 9.17
C GLN A 156 5.80 -0.31 8.84
N CYS A 157 5.17 -0.35 7.68
CA CYS A 157 4.40 -1.49 7.21
C CYS A 157 4.95 -1.93 5.85
N SER A 158 5.48 -3.15 5.80
CA SER A 158 5.78 -3.83 4.54
C SER A 158 4.58 -4.68 4.16
N LEU A 159 4.12 -4.57 2.92
CA LEU A 159 3.02 -5.35 2.38
C LEU A 159 3.54 -6.15 1.21
N ASP A 160 3.21 -7.43 1.21
CA ASP A 160 3.52 -8.32 0.11
C ASP A 160 2.22 -8.84 -0.50
N TYR A 161 2.19 -8.87 -1.84
CA TYR A 161 1.02 -9.17 -2.66
C TYR A 161 1.30 -10.38 -3.56
N PRO A 162 1.24 -11.61 -3.01
CA PRO A 162 1.49 -12.79 -3.81
C PRO A 162 0.43 -12.97 -4.91
N VAL A 163 0.87 -13.24 -6.13
CA VAL A 163 0.01 -13.43 -7.30
C VAL A 163 -0.84 -14.69 -7.14
N GLU A 164 -0.29 -15.73 -6.53
CA GLU A 164 -0.95 -17.02 -6.31
C GLU A 164 -2.19 -16.93 -5.41
N THR A 165 -2.28 -15.93 -4.54
CA THR A 165 -3.48 -15.68 -3.74
C THR A 165 -4.39 -14.63 -4.38
N GLY A 166 -3.99 -14.02 -5.49
CA GLY A 166 -4.64 -12.84 -6.07
C GLY A 166 -4.69 -11.70 -5.06
N ALA A 167 -3.59 -11.51 -4.31
CA ALA A 167 -3.55 -10.52 -3.25
C ALA A 167 -3.80 -9.11 -3.79
N SER A 168 -4.58 -8.34 -3.05
CA SER A 168 -4.95 -7.00 -3.47
C SER A 168 -5.15 -6.05 -2.29
N ILE A 169 -5.21 -4.76 -2.61
CA ILE A 169 -5.64 -3.72 -1.69
C ILE A 169 -6.91 -3.08 -2.23
N ASP A 170 -7.92 -2.99 -1.36
CA ASP A 170 -9.18 -2.38 -1.73
C ASP A 170 -9.02 -0.85 -1.73
N PRO A 171 -9.71 -0.10 -2.61
CA PRO A 171 -9.72 1.36 -2.57
C PRO A 171 -10.11 1.89 -1.18
N HIS A 172 -9.29 2.77 -0.61
CA HIS A 172 -9.53 3.34 0.72
C HIS A 172 -8.79 4.68 0.90
N ILE A 173 -9.10 5.35 2.00
CA ILE A 173 -8.40 6.55 2.48
C ILE A 173 -7.81 6.19 3.84
N ASP A 174 -6.54 6.51 4.04
CA ASP A 174 -5.86 6.30 5.31
C ASP A 174 -6.38 7.21 6.43
N ASP A 175 -6.43 6.66 7.64
CA ASP A 175 -6.82 7.33 8.87
C ASP A 175 -5.75 8.36 9.31
N CYS A 176 -5.94 9.62 8.91
CA CYS A 176 -5.03 10.71 9.25
C CYS A 176 -4.84 10.95 10.76
N TRP A 177 -5.78 10.50 11.61
CA TRP A 177 -5.66 10.67 13.07
C TRP A 177 -4.51 9.86 13.67
N ILE A 178 -4.03 8.81 12.98
CA ILE A 178 -2.91 7.99 13.42
C ILE A 178 -1.66 8.22 12.56
N TRP A 179 -1.81 8.27 11.23
CA TRP A 179 -0.67 8.36 10.32
C TRP A 179 -0.29 9.80 9.93
N GLY A 180 -1.08 10.78 10.35
CA GLY A 180 -0.83 12.19 10.08
C GLY A 180 -1.11 12.57 8.64
N GLU A 181 -0.42 13.61 8.17
CA GLU A 181 -0.67 14.25 6.87
C GLU A 181 0.27 13.77 5.75
N ARG A 182 1.26 12.94 6.08
CA ARG A 182 2.31 12.50 5.15
C ARG A 182 2.48 10.99 5.27
N ILE A 183 2.37 10.29 4.14
CA ILE A 183 2.52 8.83 4.08
C ILE A 183 3.54 8.54 2.98
N PRO A 184 4.83 8.40 3.32
CA PRO A 184 5.84 7.95 2.38
C PRO A 184 5.57 6.49 1.99
N THR A 185 5.56 6.20 0.69
CA THR A 185 5.50 4.83 0.14
C THR A 185 6.70 4.67 -0.79
N LEU A 186 7.33 3.50 -0.70
CA LEU A 186 8.47 3.09 -1.52
C LEU A 186 8.01 1.96 -2.45
#